data_AF-A0A5N6HD95-F1
#
_entry.id   AF-A0A5N6HD95-F1
#
_cell.length_a   1.000
_cell.length_b   1.000
_cell.length_c   1.000
_cell.angle_alpha   90.00
_cell.angle_beta   90.00
_cell.angle_gamma   90.00
#
_symmetry.space_group_name_H-M   'P 1'
#
loop_
_entity.id
_entity.type
_entity.pdbx_description
1 polymer ?
#
loop_
_entity_poly.entity_id
_entity_poly.type
_entity_poly.pdbx_seq_one_letter_code
_entity_poly.pdbx_strand_id
1 'polypeptide(L)'
;MPVDRNLFPNSLRTSGQHPPIDGKLRHFEEFPREITGPTPQQRVDYPEEWIHKWTEVEFEELLQTVEGFVASGTPLISISKNNFWLPTLESALQDIQDDILNGRGFIMFRGLPISRWGYLCPSGTCWLKISLV
;
A
#
# COMPACT_ATOMS: atom_id res chain seq x y z
N MET A 1 21.27 -9.56 -18.39
CA MET A 1 20.68 -10.88 -18.09
C MET A 1 19.22 -10.85 -18.51
N PRO A 2 18.72 -11.79 -19.32
CA PRO A 2 17.29 -11.86 -19.63
C PRO A 2 16.51 -12.18 -18.34
N VAL A 3 15.45 -11.41 -18.06
CA VAL A 3 14.59 -11.61 -16.89
C VAL A 3 13.57 -12.70 -17.23
N ASP A 4 13.43 -13.70 -16.36
CA ASP A 4 12.42 -14.75 -16.50
C ASP A 4 11.02 -14.14 -16.33
N ARG A 5 10.24 -14.16 -17.41
CA ARG A 5 8.89 -13.58 -17.46
C ARG A 5 7.84 -14.44 -16.76
N ASN A 6 8.12 -15.72 -16.50
CA ASN A 6 7.19 -16.60 -15.76
C ASN A 6 7.03 -16.17 -14.29
N LEU A 7 8.04 -15.50 -13.72
CA LEU A 7 7.98 -14.95 -12.37
C LEU A 7 7.12 -13.68 -12.25
N PHE A 8 6.81 -13.05 -13.39
CA PHE A 8 6.09 -11.77 -13.46
C PHE A 8 4.90 -11.86 -14.43
N PRO A 9 3.89 -12.69 -14.12
CA PRO A 9 2.74 -12.91 -15.01
C PRO A 9 1.94 -11.62 -15.28
N ASN A 10 2.01 -10.65 -14.36
CA ASN A 10 1.24 -9.40 -14.41
C ASN A 10 2.09 -8.17 -14.82
N SER A 11 3.18 -8.37 -15.57
CA SER A 11 4.20 -7.38 -16.01
C SER A 11 5.47 -7.28 -15.15
N LEU A 12 6.58 -6.86 -15.80
CA LEU A 12 7.88 -6.61 -15.18
C LEU A 12 7.77 -5.51 -14.11
N ARG A 13 7.74 -5.92 -12.84
CA ARG A 13 7.81 -5.00 -11.70
C ARG A 13 9.25 -4.52 -11.54
N THR A 14 9.57 -3.39 -12.15
CA THR A 14 10.86 -2.71 -11.95
C THR A 14 10.84 -1.99 -10.60
N SER A 15 12.01 -1.67 -10.03
CA SER A 15 12.15 -0.83 -8.84
C SER A 15 11.65 0.62 -9.03
N GLY A 16 10.95 0.92 -10.13
CA GLY A 16 10.49 2.27 -10.49
C GLY A 16 11.59 3.17 -11.03
N GLN A 17 12.83 2.68 -11.15
CA GLN A 17 13.94 3.44 -11.70
C GLN A 17 13.91 3.35 -13.22
N HIS A 18 13.26 4.33 -13.86
CA HIS A 18 13.37 4.55 -15.29
C HIS A 18 14.44 5.63 -15.56
N PRO A 19 15.22 5.53 -16.64
CA PRO A 19 16.05 6.64 -17.09
C PRO A 19 15.18 7.90 -17.21
N PRO A 20 15.71 9.09 -16.87
CA PRO A 20 14.99 10.34 -17.09
C PRO A 20 14.58 10.45 -18.56
N ILE A 21 13.38 10.96 -18.80
CA ILE A 21 12.93 11.29 -20.16
C ILE A 21 13.50 12.68 -20.47
N ASP A 22 14.52 12.75 -21.32
CA ASP A 22 15.26 14.00 -21.59
C ASP A 22 14.35 15.17 -21.97
N GLY A 23 13.31 14.91 -22.78
CA GLY A 23 12.33 15.93 -23.19
C GLY A 23 11.38 16.42 -22.09
N LYS A 24 11.42 15.83 -20.89
CA LYS A 24 10.65 16.28 -19.71
C LYS A 24 11.53 16.94 -18.64
N LEU A 25 12.84 17.04 -18.89
CA LEU A 25 13.74 17.76 -18.00
C LEU A 25 13.43 19.25 -18.08
N ARG A 26 13.24 19.88 -16.91
CA ARG A 26 13.03 21.33 -16.79
C ARG A 26 14.24 21.97 -16.13
N HIS A 27 14.52 23.23 -16.46
CA HIS A 27 15.55 23.99 -15.78
C HIS A 27 15.21 24.13 -14.29
N PHE A 28 16.24 24.11 -13.44
CA PHE A 28 16.06 24.17 -11.99
C PHE A 28 15.30 25.44 -11.57
N GLU A 29 15.49 26.53 -12.30
CA GLU A 29 14.86 27.83 -12.08
C GLU A 29 13.34 27.81 -12.29
N GLU A 30 12.81 26.86 -13.07
CA GLU A 30 11.38 26.69 -13.34
C GLU A 30 10.66 25.92 -12.22
N PHE A 31 11.39 25.27 -11.32
CA PHE A 31 10.77 24.57 -10.21
C PHE A 31 10.20 25.58 -9.20
N PRO A 32 9.04 25.28 -8.60
CA PRO A 32 8.46 26.15 -7.59
C PRO A 32 9.41 26.28 -6.40
N ARG A 33 9.65 27.52 -5.97
CA ARG A 33 10.54 27.82 -4.83
C ARG A 33 9.92 27.44 -3.49
N GLU A 34 8.60 27.35 -3.45
CA GLU A 34 7.82 26.91 -2.30
C GLU A 34 6.88 25.79 -2.74
N ILE A 35 6.86 24.72 -1.98
CA ILE A 35 5.93 23.62 -2.20
C ILE A 35 4.62 24.04 -1.54
N THR A 36 3.58 24.31 -2.31
CA THR A 36 2.24 24.55 -1.79
C THR A 36 1.37 23.32 -2.09
N GLY A 37 0.67 22.85 -1.07
CA GLY A 37 -0.17 21.66 -1.19
C GLY A 37 -0.87 21.32 0.12
N PRO A 38 -1.88 20.45 0.07
CA PRO A 38 -2.59 19.98 1.27
C PRO A 38 -1.72 19.12 2.19
N THR A 39 -0.52 18.73 1.75
CA THR A 39 0.47 18.01 2.55
C THR A 39 0.99 18.94 3.65
N PRO A 40 0.69 18.68 4.94
CA PRO A 40 0.99 19.61 6.01
C PRO A 40 2.50 19.80 6.17
N GLN A 41 2.99 21.03 6.02
CA GLN A 41 4.36 21.41 6.36
C GLN A 41 4.55 21.61 7.87
N GLN A 42 3.46 21.61 8.64
CA GLN A 42 3.48 21.76 10.09
C GLN A 42 2.55 20.76 10.76
N ARG A 43 3.18 20.01 11.67
CA ARG A 43 2.69 19.21 12.80
C ARG A 43 1.17 19.26 13.02
N VAL A 44 0.52 18.12 12.85
CA VAL A 44 -0.93 17.94 12.97
C VAL A 44 -1.33 17.95 14.45
N ASP A 45 -2.13 18.93 14.86
CA ASP A 45 -2.66 19.10 16.23
C ASP A 45 -3.80 18.11 16.57
N TYR A 46 -4.31 17.36 15.58
CA TYR A 46 -5.45 16.45 15.74
C TYR A 46 -5.10 15.00 15.33
N PRO A 47 -4.77 14.12 16.30
CA PRO A 47 -4.39 12.73 16.03
C PRO A 47 -5.54 11.89 15.43
N GLU A 48 -6.79 12.19 15.75
CA GLU A 48 -7.95 11.45 15.24
C GLU A 48 -8.16 11.53 13.72
N GLU A 49 -7.70 12.58 13.05
CA GLU A 49 -7.99 12.82 11.61
C GLU A 49 -7.18 11.93 10.66
N TRP A 50 -6.09 11.32 11.15
CA TRP A 50 -5.19 10.48 10.33
C TRP A 50 -5.06 9.06 10.88
N ILE A 51 -5.90 8.67 11.85
CA ILE A 51 -5.93 7.32 12.38
C ILE A 51 -7.10 6.55 11.78
N HIS A 52 -6.81 5.60 10.88
CA HIS A 52 -7.79 4.58 10.49
C HIS A 52 -7.90 3.54 11.58
N LYS A 53 -9.09 3.43 12.19
CA LYS A 53 -9.38 2.39 13.18
C LYS A 53 -9.98 1.20 12.47
N TRP A 54 -9.34 0.04 12.60
CA TRP A 54 -9.88 -1.20 12.07
C TRP A 54 -11.23 -1.52 12.71
N THR A 55 -12.22 -1.80 11.87
CA THR A 55 -13.46 -2.44 12.31
C THR A 55 -13.25 -3.95 12.36
N GLU A 56 -13.99 -4.65 13.23
CA GLU A 56 -13.91 -6.12 13.31
C GLU A 56 -14.29 -6.77 11.97
N VAL A 57 -15.22 -6.16 11.23
CA VAL A 57 -15.67 -6.64 9.91
C VAL A 57 -14.56 -6.54 8.87
N GLU A 58 -13.88 -5.39 8.78
CA GLU A 58 -12.72 -5.21 7.89
C GLU A 58 -11.59 -6.18 8.23
N PHE A 59 -11.38 -6.42 9.53
CA PHE A 59 -10.33 -7.31 9.99
C PHE A 59 -10.62 -8.78 9.65
N GLU A 60 -11.84 -9.26 9.89
CA GLU A 60 -12.27 -10.62 9.54
C GLU A 60 -12.24 -10.85 8.03
N GLU A 61 -12.67 -9.86 7.24
CA GLU A 61 -12.59 -9.91 5.77
C GLU A 61 -11.14 -10.04 5.30
N LEU A 62 -10.23 -9.25 5.86
CA LEU A 62 -8.81 -9.34 5.54
C LEU A 62 -8.24 -10.71 5.91
N LEU A 63 -8.56 -11.23 7.09
CA LEU A 63 -8.07 -12.53 7.56
C LEU A 63 -8.53 -13.67 6.65
N GLN A 64 -9.83 -13.72 6.33
CA GLN A 64 -10.39 -14.74 5.44
C GLN A 64 -9.78 -14.69 4.04
N THR A 65 -9.58 -13.48 3.51
CA THR A 65 -8.97 -13.28 2.19
C THR A 65 -7.50 -13.71 2.18
N VAL A 66 -6.75 -13.41 3.24
CA VAL A 66 -5.36 -13.85 3.39
C VAL A 66 -5.27 -15.36 3.53
N GLU A 67 -6.11 -15.99 4.35
CA GLU A 67 -6.15 -17.45 4.49
C GLU A 67 -6.49 -18.14 3.17
N GLY A 68 -7.50 -17.65 2.45
CA GLY A 68 -7.85 -18.13 1.12
C GLY A 68 -6.72 -17.97 0.10
N PHE A 69 -6.01 -16.84 0.15
CA PHE A 69 -4.86 -16.59 -0.73
C PHE A 69 -3.69 -17.53 -0.40
N VAL A 70 -3.36 -17.73 0.87
CA VAL A 70 -2.31 -18.66 1.30
C VAL A 70 -2.66 -20.10 0.92
N ALA A 71 -3.92 -20.51 1.13
CA ALA A 71 -4.42 -21.82 0.74
C ALA A 71 -4.38 -22.06 -0.78
N SER A 72 -4.54 -20.99 -1.59
CA SER A 72 -4.43 -21.08 -3.05
C SER A 72 -3.01 -21.44 -3.54
N GLY A 73 -1.99 -21.29 -2.69
CA GLY A 73 -0.59 -21.50 -3.07
C GLY A 73 -0.06 -20.49 -4.09
N THR A 74 -0.82 -19.42 -4.36
CA THR A 74 -0.43 -18.37 -5.31
C THR A 74 0.79 -17.59 -4.76
N PRO A 75 1.85 -17.39 -5.56
CA PRO A 75 2.98 -16.57 -5.14
C PRO A 75 2.53 -15.14 -4.76
N LEU A 76 3.06 -14.59 -3.66
CA LEU A 76 2.72 -13.22 -3.22
C LEU A 76 2.96 -12.15 -4.30
N ILE A 77 3.90 -12.40 -5.22
CA ILE A 77 4.19 -11.47 -6.32
C ILE A 77 3.03 -11.37 -7.33
N SER A 78 2.16 -12.37 -7.37
CA SER A 78 1.02 -12.45 -8.28
C SER A 78 -0.26 -11.84 -7.70
N ILE A 79 -0.21 -11.20 -6.52
CA ILE A 79 -1.35 -10.46 -5.96
C ILE A 79 -1.80 -9.37 -6.95
N SER A 80 -3.12 -9.31 -7.17
CA SER A 80 -3.85 -8.43 -8.07
C SER A 80 -5.28 -8.20 -7.54
N LYS A 81 -5.97 -7.16 -8.02
CA LYS A 81 -7.38 -6.90 -7.64
C LYS A 81 -8.33 -8.06 -7.96
N ASN A 82 -7.97 -8.92 -8.92
CA ASN A 82 -8.81 -10.06 -9.34
C ASN A 82 -8.67 -11.29 -8.43
N ASN A 83 -7.55 -11.45 -7.73
CA ASN A 83 -7.29 -12.62 -6.87
C ASN A 83 -7.23 -12.29 -5.38
N PHE A 84 -7.36 -11.01 -5.02
CA PHE A 84 -7.40 -10.53 -3.65
C PHE A 84 -8.56 -9.54 -3.52
N TRP A 85 -9.73 -10.08 -3.20
CA TRP A 85 -11.00 -9.35 -3.23
C TRP A 85 -11.38 -8.88 -1.82
N LEU A 86 -11.57 -7.57 -1.63
CA LEU A 86 -11.85 -6.95 -0.34
C LEU A 86 -12.98 -5.91 -0.46
N PRO A 87 -14.25 -6.32 -0.55
CA PRO A 87 -15.33 -5.42 -0.92
C PRO A 87 -15.63 -4.35 0.14
N THR A 88 -15.39 -4.65 1.42
CA THR A 88 -15.61 -3.70 2.51
C THR A 88 -14.42 -2.75 2.65
N LEU A 89 -13.20 -3.29 2.55
CA LEU A 89 -11.97 -2.53 2.72
C LEU A 89 -11.53 -1.77 1.45
N GLU A 90 -12.03 -2.11 0.26
CA GLU A 90 -11.66 -1.46 -1.00
C GLU A 90 -12.00 0.03 -1.01
N SER A 91 -13.20 0.41 -0.59
CA SER A 91 -13.60 1.83 -0.53
C SER A 91 -12.71 2.60 0.45
N ALA A 92 -12.47 2.05 1.64
CA ALA A 92 -11.59 2.65 2.64
C ALA A 92 -10.15 2.77 2.11
N LEU A 93 -9.61 1.74 1.44
CA LEU A 93 -8.27 1.81 0.85
C LEU A 93 -8.17 2.83 -0.29
N GLN A 94 -9.24 3.04 -1.05
CA GLN A 94 -9.31 4.04 -2.10
C GLN A 94 -9.24 5.46 -1.50
N ASP A 95 -10.02 5.73 -0.44
CA ASP A 95 -9.98 7.00 0.29
C ASP A 95 -8.59 7.25 0.91
N ILE A 96 -8.00 6.20 1.48
CA ILE A 96 -6.65 6.23 2.05
C ILE A 96 -5.59 6.49 0.96
N GLN A 97 -5.73 5.88 -0.22
CA GLN A 97 -4.85 6.12 -1.36
C GLN A 97 -4.90 7.59 -1.78
N ASP A 98 -6.09 8.16 -1.87
CA ASP A 98 -6.27 9.56 -2.23
C ASP A 98 -5.70 10.50 -1.16
N ASP A 99 -5.87 10.18 0.12
CA ASP A 99 -5.27 10.92 1.23
C ASP A 99 -3.73 10.87 1.22
N ILE A 100 -3.14 9.77 0.76
CA ILE A 100 -1.68 9.62 0.65
C ILE A 100 -1.15 10.35 -0.58
N LEU A 101 -1.83 10.25 -1.73
CA LEU A 101 -1.34 10.83 -2.99
C LEU A 101 -1.60 12.33 -3.09
N ASN A 102 -2.80 12.74 -2.68
CA ASN A 102 -3.30 14.10 -2.89
C ASN A 102 -3.49 14.86 -1.59
N GLY A 103 -3.33 14.22 -0.43
CA GLY A 103 -3.59 14.82 0.87
C GLY A 103 -2.35 14.94 1.75
N ARG A 104 -2.45 14.33 2.93
CA ARG A 104 -1.49 14.44 4.04
C ARG A 104 -0.20 13.65 3.79
N GLY A 105 -0.22 12.67 2.89
CA GLY A 105 0.94 11.85 2.57
C GLY A 105 1.23 10.71 3.54
N PHE A 106 0.43 10.55 4.61
CA PHE A 106 0.56 9.45 5.56
C PHE A 106 -0.78 9.14 6.24
N ILE A 107 -0.89 7.91 6.74
CA ILE A 107 -1.99 7.44 7.57
C ILE A 107 -1.45 6.49 8.64
N MET A 108 -2.09 6.45 9.81
CA MET A 108 -1.81 5.47 10.86
C MET A 108 -2.97 4.49 10.98
N PHE A 109 -2.66 3.21 10.85
CA PHE A 109 -3.61 2.14 11.17
C PHE A 109 -3.52 1.79 12.65
N ARG A 110 -4.64 1.82 13.37
CA ARG A 110 -4.72 1.47 14.79
C ARG A 110 -5.79 0.40 15.03
N GLY A 111 -5.53 -0.51 15.96
CA GLY A 111 -6.51 -1.53 16.39
C GLY A 111 -6.29 -2.93 15.80
N LEU A 112 -5.12 -3.22 15.23
CA LEU A 112 -4.78 -4.59 14.84
C LEU A 112 -4.65 -5.47 16.10
N PRO A 113 -5.41 -6.58 16.22
CA PRO A 113 -5.33 -7.48 17.36
C PRO A 113 -4.08 -8.38 17.23
N ILE A 114 -2.91 -7.82 17.58
CA ILE A 114 -1.61 -8.50 17.56
C ILE A 114 -1.64 -9.78 18.42
N SER A 115 -2.49 -9.82 19.45
CA SER A 115 -2.69 -11.00 20.30
C SER A 115 -3.31 -12.19 19.57
N ARG A 116 -4.19 -11.99 18.57
CA ARG A 116 -4.70 -13.07 17.72
C ARG A 116 -3.68 -13.58 16.71
N TRP A 117 -2.67 -12.76 16.37
CA TRP A 117 -1.56 -13.17 15.51
C TRP A 117 -0.47 -13.95 16.24
N GLY A 118 -0.68 -14.26 17.53
CA GLY A 118 0.17 -15.18 18.27
C GLY A 118 0.31 -16.50 17.51
N TYR A 119 1.51 -16.76 17.01
CA TYR A 119 2.03 -18.06 16.57
C TYR A 119 1.74 -18.56 15.14
N LEU A 120 1.04 -17.82 14.28
CA LEU A 120 0.88 -18.22 12.85
C LEU A 120 2.07 -17.88 11.93
N CYS A 121 3.20 -17.43 12.49
CA CYS A 121 4.43 -17.14 11.73
C CYS A 121 5.59 -18.06 12.17
N PRO A 122 5.74 -19.27 11.61
CA PRO A 122 6.91 -20.13 11.85
C PRO A 122 8.18 -19.63 11.15
N SER A 123 8.07 -18.67 10.23
CA SER A 123 9.18 -18.23 9.37
C SER A 123 9.31 -16.70 9.27
N GLY A 124 9.43 -16.03 10.42
CA GLY A 124 10.22 -14.78 10.58
C GLY A 124 9.96 -13.59 9.64
N THR A 125 8.87 -13.55 8.89
CA THR A 125 8.67 -12.58 7.80
C THR A 125 7.23 -12.08 7.77
N CYS A 126 6.71 -11.60 8.89
CA CYS A 126 5.48 -10.79 8.90
C CYS A 126 5.82 -9.36 8.46
N TRP A 127 5.96 -9.17 7.15
CA TRP A 127 5.90 -7.85 6.53
C TRP A 127 4.53 -7.72 5.88
N LEU A 128 3.58 -7.07 6.57
CA LEU A 128 2.39 -6.56 5.89
C LEU A 128 2.82 -5.31 5.11
N LYS A 129 3.39 -5.51 3.92
CA LYS A 129 3.57 -4.42 2.97
C LYS A 129 2.20 -4.13 2.37
N ILE A 130 1.46 -3.19 2.97
CA ILE A 130 0.30 -2.56 2.34
C ILE A 130 0.84 -1.85 1.10
N SER A 131 0.92 -2.56 -0.02
CA SER A 131 1.10 -1.94 -1.32
C SER A 131 -0.30 -1.61 -1.77
N LEU A 132 -0.64 -0.33 -1.73
CA LEU A 132 -1.81 0.20 -2.44
C LEU A 132 -1.58 -0.12 -3.92
N VAL A 133 -2.30 -1.13 -4.43
CA VAL A 133 -2.30 -1.49 -5.85
C VAL A 133 -3.40 -0.73 -6.56
#